data_AF-A0A932F3L5-F1
#
_entry.id   AF-A0A932F3L5-F1
#
_cell.length_a   1.000
_cell.length_b   1.000
_cell.length_c   1.000
_cell.angle_alpha   90.00
_cell.angle_beta   90.00
_cell.angle_gamma   90.00
#
_symmetry.space_group_name_H-M   'P 1'
#
loop_
_entity.id
_entity.type
_entity.pdbx_description
1 polymer ?
#
loop_
_entity_poly.entity_id
_entity_poly.type
_entity_poly.pdbx_seq_one_letter_code
_entity_poly.pdbx_strand_id
1 'polypeptide(L)' 'MQKQSLYANPFALMMDPQAVLEAMERSERLNRLQSRVCRPLDKPLIPLVNSEGQDFDREVDASPDITEDIQEEA' A
#
# COMPACT_ATOMS: atom_id res chain seq x y z
N MET A 1 6.05 34.12 -16.21
CA MET A 1 5.78 33.12 -15.15
C MET A 1 5.22 31.89 -15.85
N GLN A 2 6.06 30.88 -16.08
CA GLN A 2 5.63 29.65 -16.76
C GLN A 2 4.62 28.95 -15.85
N LYS A 3 3.35 28.93 -16.24
CA LYS A 3 2.33 28.13 -15.55
C LYS A 3 2.60 26.68 -15.90
N GLN A 4 3.43 26.02 -15.11
CA GLN A 4 3.54 24.57 -15.13
C GLN A 4 2.14 24.00 -15.02
N SER A 5 1.81 23.08 -15.92
CA SER A 5 0.48 22.51 -15.97
C SER A 5 0.10 21.89 -14.63
N LEU A 6 -1.16 22.05 -14.23
CA LEU A 6 -1.67 21.56 -12.93
C LEU A 6 -1.34 20.07 -12.68
N TYR A 7 -1.35 19.26 -13.74
CA TYR A 7 -1.02 17.84 -13.67
C TYR A 7 0.46 17.53 -13.39
N ALA A 8 1.36 18.50 -13.55
CA ALA A 8 2.80 18.37 -13.33
C ALA A 8 3.26 19.00 -12.00
N ASN A 9 2.35 19.59 -11.23
CA ASN A 9 2.65 20.18 -9.92
C ASN A 9 2.11 19.27 -8.80
N PRO A 10 2.98 18.61 -8.02
CA PRO A 10 2.55 17.69 -6.95
C PRO A 10 1.85 18.41 -5.78
N PHE A 11 2.02 19.72 -5.65
CA PHE A 11 1.41 20.54 -4.59
C PHE A 11 0.25 21.40 -5.09
N ALA A 12 -0.25 21.16 -6.31
CA ALA A 12 -1.32 21.95 -6.92
C ALA A 12 -2.55 22.08 -6.02
N LEU A 13 -2.91 21.02 -5.29
CA LEU A 13 -4.05 21.01 -4.38
C LEU A 13 -3.89 21.97 -3.20
N MET A 14 -2.67 22.21 -2.74
CA MET A 14 -2.38 23.16 -1.65
C MET A 14 -2.35 24.61 -2.13
N MET A 15 -1.99 24.83 -3.39
CA MET A 15 -1.80 26.16 -3.97
C MET A 15 -3.09 26.73 -4.58
N ASP A 16 -3.85 25.88 -5.27
CA ASP A 16 -5.09 26.24 -5.95
C ASP A 16 -6.06 25.05 -5.98
N PRO A 17 -6.80 24.81 -4.89
CA PRO A 17 -7.71 23.67 -4.81
C PRO A 17 -8.87 23.78 -5.81
N GLN A 18 -9.31 24.99 -6.13
CA GLN A 18 -10.44 25.20 -7.04
C GLN A 18 -10.08 24.78 -8.47
N ALA A 19 -8.89 25.15 -8.95
CA ALA A 19 -8.44 24.73 -10.27
C ALA A 19 -8.26 23.21 -10.39
N VAL A 20 -7.89 22.52 -9.29
CA VAL A 20 -7.82 21.05 -9.26
C VAL A 20 -9.21 20.44 -9.40
N LEU A 21 -10.19 20.93 -8.64
CA LEU A 21 -11.57 20.43 -8.70
C LEU A 21 -12.19 20.63 -10.09
N GLU A 22 -12.04 21.82 -10.68
CA GLU A 22 -12.53 22.10 -12.05
C GLU A 22 -11.85 21.20 -13.10
N ALA A 23 -10.56 20.90 -12.93
CA ALA A 23 -9.85 19.97 -13.80
C ALA A 23 -10.33 18.52 -13.63
N MET A 24 -10.67 18.11 -12.40
CA MET A 24 -11.23 16.80 -12.11
C MET A 24 -12.62 16.64 -12.75
N GLU A 25 -13.51 17.61 -12.62
CA GLU A 25 -14.88 17.56 -13.19
C GLU A 25 -14.86 17.42 -14.72
N ARG A 26 -13.93 18.10 -15.39
CA ARG A 26 -13.77 18.05 -16.86
C ARG A 26 -13.04 16.79 -17.35
N SER A 27 -12.49 15.97 -16.46
CA SER A 27 -11.65 14.83 -16.83
C SER A 27 -12.48 13.60 -17.15
N GLU A 28 -12.77 13.40 -18.45
CA GLU A 28 -13.42 12.20 -18.98
C GLU A 28 -12.76 10.90 -18.52
N ARG A 29 -11.42 10.89 -18.39
CA ARG A 29 -10.67 9.71 -17.97
C ARG A 29 -10.93 9.36 -16.50
N LEU A 30 -11.01 10.36 -15.62
CA LEU A 30 -11.39 10.18 -14.21
C LEU A 30 -12.86 9.79 -14.10
N ASN A 31 -13.75 10.41 -14.87
CA ASN A 31 -15.18 10.11 -14.86
C ASN A 31 -15.49 8.67 -15.29
N ARG A 32 -14.67 8.09 -16.18
CA ARG A 32 -14.78 6.69 -16.62
C ARG A 32 -13.99 5.71 -15.75
N LEU A 33 -13.27 6.20 -14.74
CA LEU A 33 -12.47 5.36 -13.87
C LEU A 33 -13.40 4.57 -12.95
N GLN A 34 -13.66 3.32 -13.34
CA GLN A 34 -14.37 2.36 -12.51
C GLN A 34 -13.52 2.01 -11.29
N SER A 35 -14.07 2.19 -10.09
CA SER A 35 -13.47 1.69 -8.86
C SER A 35 -13.47 0.16 -8.92
N ARG A 36 -12.34 -0.42 -9.32
CA ARG A 36 -12.11 -1.85 -9.18
C ARG A 36 -11.47 -2.05 -7.82
N VAL A 37 -12.12 -2.86 -6.99
CA VAL A 37 -11.47 -3.37 -5.79
C VAL A 37 -10.39 -4.33 -6.26
N CYS A 38 -9.19 -3.82 -6.45
CA CYS A 38 -8.01 -4.63 -6.71
C CYS A 38 -7.73 -5.43 -5.44
N ARG A 39 -7.92 -6.74 -5.55
CA ARG A 39 -7.60 -7.75 -4.54
C ARG A 39 -6.39 -8.58 -5.02
N PRO A 40 -5.23 -7.94 -5.26
CA PRO A 40 -4.07 -8.63 -5.83
C PRO A 40 -3.54 -9.73 -4.91
N LEU A 41 -3.87 -9.67 -3.62
CA LEU A 41 -3.44 -10.64 -2.61
C LEU A 41 -4.50 -11.70 -2.26
N ASP A 42 -5.76 -11.54 -2.69
CA ASP A 42 -6.81 -12.52 -2.38
C ASP A 42 -6.63 -13.84 -3.12
N LYS A 43 -5.84 -13.84 -4.19
CA LYS A 43 -5.36 -15.06 -4.82
C LYS A 43 -3.88 -15.18 -4.47
N PRO A 44 -3.49 -16.07 -3.54
CA PRO A 44 -2.09 -16.39 -3.37
C PRO A 44 -1.58 -16.95 -4.70
N LEU A 45 -0.93 -16.10 -5.48
CA LEU A 45 -0.26 -16.44 -6.74
C LEU A 45 1.06 -17.16 -6.49
N ILE A 46 1.47 -17.29 -5.23
CA ILE A 46 2.64 -18.04 -4.82
C ILE A 46 2.24 -19.51 -4.84
N PRO A 47 2.69 -20.32 -5.83
CA PRO A 47 2.51 -21.75 -5.71
C PRO A 47 3.16 -22.19 -4.40
N LEU A 48 2.43 -23.00 -3.62
CA LEU A 48 2.97 -23.64 -2.43
C LEU A 48 3.98 -24.70 -2.87
N VAL A 49 5.13 -24.25 -3.37
CA VAL A 49 6.33 -25.08 -3.48
C VAL A 49 6.84 -25.23 -2.05
N ASN A 50 7.06 -26.47 -1.62
CA ASN A 50 7.82 -26.74 -0.40
C ASN A 50 9.22 -26.17 -0.61
N SER A 51 9.40 -24.90 -0.28
CA SER A 51 10.68 -24.22 -0.25
C SER A 51 11.27 -24.39 1.14
N GLU A 52 12.59 -24.37 1.23
CA GLU A 52 13.37 -24.39 2.48
C GLU A 52 12.88 -23.34 3.50
N GLY A 53 12.20 -22.28 3.04
CA GLY A 53 11.56 -21.28 3.90
C GLY A 53 10.44 -21.82 4.78
N GLN A 54 9.68 -22.84 4.36
CA GLN A 54 8.63 -23.43 5.21
C GLN A 54 9.21 -24.17 6.42
N ASP A 55 10.38 -24.80 6.26
CA ASP A 55 11.05 -25.48 7.36
C ASP A 55 11.59 -24.45 8.36
N PHE A 56 12.13 -23.34 7.88
CA PHE A 56 12.58 -22.23 8.72
C PHE A 56 11.43 -21.54 9.46
N ASP A 57 10.34 -21.20 8.78
CA ASP A 57 9.15 -20.60 9.41
C ASP A 57 8.62 -21.50 10.52
N ARG A 58 8.59 -22.82 10.29
CA ARG A 58 8.17 -23.81 11.28
C ARG A 58 9.10 -23.89 12.49
N GLU A 59 10.41 -23.77 12.27
CA GLU A 59 11.39 -23.74 13.35
C GLU A 59 11.23 -22.50 14.23
N VAL A 60 10.98 -21.34 13.62
CA VAL A 60 10.71 -20.08 14.33
C VAL A 60 9.41 -20.16 15.11
N ASP A 61 8.32 -20.65 14.51
CA ASP A 61 7.02 -20.81 15.19
C ASP A 61 7.07 -21.81 16.35
N ALA A 62 8.00 -22.78 16.29
CA ALA A 62 8.23 -23.75 17.36
C ALA A 62 9.18 -23.26 18.46
N SER A 63 9.87 -22.13 18.23
CA SER A 63 10.75 -21.54 19.24
C SER A 63 9.92 -20.86 20.35
N PRO A 64 10.37 -20.94 21.61
CA PRO A 64 9.67 -20.28 22.72
C PRO A 64 9.76 -18.76 22.58
N ASP A 65 8.64 -18.07 22.84
CA ASP A 65 8.60 -16.61 22.86
C ASP A 65 9.52 -16.10 24.00
N ILE A 66 10.50 -15.28 23.62
CA ILE A 66 11.49 -14.61 24.49
C ILE A 66 10.88 -13.62 25.52
N THR A 67 9.56 -13.61 25.71
CA THR A 67 8.85 -12.72 26.65
C THR A 67 8.74 -13.29 28.07
N GLU A 68 9.13 -14.54 28.30
CA GLU A 68 9.01 -15.20 29.62
C GLU A 68 10.16 -14.87 30.60
N ASP A 69 11.27 -14.25 30.16
CA ASP A 69 12.47 -14.03 30.99
C ASP A 69 12.58 -12.64 31.64
N ILE A 70 11.54 -11.78 31.61
CA ILE A 70 11.59 -10.43 32.25
C ILE A 70 10.96 -10.44 33.66
N GLN A 71 10.66 -11.59 34.26
CA GLN A 71 10.02 -11.65 35.58
C GLN A 71 10.68 -12.64 36.54
N GLU A 72 11.92 -12.36 36.98
CA GLU A 72 12.42 -12.82 38.29
C GLU A 72 13.75 -12.12 38.63
N GLU A 73 13.69 -10.90 39.15
CA GLU A 73 14.56 -10.45 40.26
C GLU A 73 13.83 -9.30 40.98
N ALA A 74 13.35 -9.60 42.18
CA ALA A 74 12.79 -8.67 43.16
C ALA A 74 13.78 -8.49 44.32
#